data_AF-A0A3D1AVZ0-F1
#
_entry.id   AF-A0A3D1AVZ0-F1
#
_cell.length_a   1.000
_cell.length_b   1.000
_cell.length_c   1.000
_cell.angle_alpha   90.00
_cell.angle_beta   90.00
_cell.angle_gamma   90.00
#
_symmetry.space_group_name_H-M   'P 1'
#
loop_
_entity.id
_entity.type
_entity.pdbx_description
1 polymer ?
#
loop_
_entity_poly.entity_id
_entity_poly.type
_entity_poly.pdbx_seq_one_letter_code
_entity_poly.pdbx_strand_id
1 'polypeptide(L)' 'PRDTQLDQEALNLCSDYWEAVRMAYEPFDTSPPGGTAEVYLHEMPGGQFTNLKEQAQALGLGERWP' A
#
# COMPACT_ATOMS: atom_id res chain seq x y z
N PRO A 1 -4.78 23.79 20.28
CA PRO A 1 -5.08 22.51 20.96
C PRO A 1 -5.15 21.37 19.92
N ARG A 2 -4.51 20.23 20.22
CA ARG A 2 -4.15 19.15 19.27
C ARG A 2 -2.96 19.45 18.35
N ASP A 3 -1.99 20.22 18.82
CA ASP A 3 -0.67 20.26 18.19
C ASP A 3 0.03 18.90 18.43
N THR A 4 0.59 18.32 17.37
CA THR A 4 1.27 17.02 17.42
C THR A 4 2.67 17.12 18.03
N GLN A 5 3.25 18.32 18.09
CA GLN A 5 4.62 18.57 18.55
C GLN A 5 5.69 17.80 17.76
N LEU A 6 5.37 17.37 16.55
CA LEU A 6 6.32 16.73 15.64
C LEU A 6 7.00 17.77 14.76
N ASP A 7 8.31 17.63 14.58
CA ASP A 7 9.10 18.48 13.70
C ASP A 7 8.83 18.11 12.23
N GLN A 8 8.21 19.03 11.50
CA GLN A 8 7.85 18.83 10.10
C GLN A 8 9.07 18.71 9.19
N GLU A 9 10.16 19.43 9.46
CA GLU A 9 11.37 19.37 8.64
C GLU A 9 12.06 18.02 8.80
N ALA A 10 12.15 17.52 10.03
CA ALA A 10 12.67 16.19 10.31
C ALA A 10 11.82 15.09 9.65
N LEU A 11 10.49 15.23 9.63
CA LEU A 11 9.59 14.29 8.96
C LEU A 11 9.77 14.28 7.44
N ASN A 12 9.97 15.45 6.82
CA ASN A 12 10.22 15.54 5.38
C ASN A 12 11.53 14.86 5.01
N LEU A 13 12.61 15.08 5.77
CA LEU A 13 13.89 14.39 5.56
C LEU A 13 13.76 12.87 5.69
N CYS A 14 12.96 12.39 6.66
CA CYS A 14 12.65 10.97 6.78
C CYS A 14 11.88 10.45 5.55
N SER A 15 10.91 11.23 5.06
CA SER A 15 10.11 10.86 3.89
C SER A 15 10.98 10.69 2.64
N ASP A 16 11.86 11.65 2.35
CA ASP A 16 12.76 11.61 1.19
C ASP A 16 13.68 10.38 1.23
N TYR A 17 14.22 10.06 2.42
CA TYR A 17 15.03 8.87 2.61
C TYR A 17 14.23 7.59 2.32
N TRP A 18 13.02 7.46 2.87
CA TRP A 18 12.20 6.27 2.66
C TRP A 18 11.67 6.13 1.23
N GLU A 19 11.47 7.24 0.51
CA GLU A 19 11.15 7.22 -0.92
C GLU A 19 12.31 6.59 -1.72
N ALA A 20 13.55 7.01 -1.46
CA ALA A 20 14.73 6.44 -2.10
C ALA A 20 14.92 4.95 -1.77
N VAL A 21 14.68 4.56 -0.51
CA VAL A 21 14.73 3.14 -0.11
C VAL A 21 13.64 2.32 -0.80
N ARG A 22 12.41 2.84 -0.90
CA ARG A 22 11.29 2.16 -1.54
C ARG A 22 11.58 1.80 -3.00
N MET A 23 12.31 2.65 -3.73
CA MET A 23 12.70 2.36 -5.12
C MET A 23 13.48 1.05 -5.26
N ALA A 24 14.26 0.63 -4.25
CA ALA A 24 14.98 -0.64 -4.30
C ALA A 24 14.06 -1.87 -4.19
N TYR A 25 12.80 -1.69 -3.78
CA TYR A 25 11.80 -2.73 -3.61
C TYR A 25 10.70 -2.69 -4.70
N GLU A 26 10.92 -1.95 -5.80
CA GLU A 26 9.98 -1.83 -6.92
C GLU A 26 9.36 -3.17 -7.37
N PRO A 27 10.11 -4.29 -7.48
CA PRO A 27 9.52 -5.58 -7.90
C PRO A 27 8.45 -6.15 -6.94
N PHE A 28 8.37 -5.65 -5.70
CA PHE A 28 7.41 -6.08 -4.69
C PHE A 28 6.27 -5.08 -4.48
N ASP A 29 6.29 -3.92 -5.15
CA ASP A 29 5.30 -2.87 -4.99
C ASP A 29 4.09 -3.10 -5.91
N THR A 30 3.29 -4.11 -5.58
CA THR A 30 2.06 -4.43 -6.34
C THR A 30 0.82 -3.71 -5.81
N SER A 31 1.00 -2.87 -4.79
CA SER A 31 -0.10 -2.13 -4.18
C SER A 31 -0.54 -0.97 -5.08
N PRO A 32 -1.86 -0.77 -5.26
CA PRO A 32 -2.34 0.40 -5.99
C PRO A 32 -1.89 1.69 -5.30
N PRO A 33 -1.63 2.77 -6.06
CA PRO A 33 -1.08 4.03 -5.54
C PRO A 33 -2.06 4.82 -4.65
N GLY A 34 -3.26 4.29 -4.39
CA GLY A 34 -4.27 4.94 -3.56
C GLY A 34 -5.27 3.96 -2.96
N GLY A 35 -6.04 4.44 -1.98
CA GLY A 35 -7.15 3.68 -1.40
C GLY A 35 -8.29 3.53 -2.39
N THR A 36 -8.90 2.35 -2.40
CA THR A 36 -10.14 2.06 -3.15
C THR A 36 -11.34 2.11 -2.20
N ALA A 37 -12.47 2.63 -2.68
CA ALA A 37 -13.75 2.58 -1.95
C ALA A 37 -14.33 1.16 -1.87
N GLU A 38 -13.81 0.22 -2.65
CA GLU A 38 -14.21 -1.19 -2.65
C GLU A 38 -14.00 -1.86 -1.28
N VAL A 39 -13.15 -1.29 -0.41
CA VAL A 39 -13.00 -1.74 0.98
C VAL A 39 -14.34 -1.78 1.72
N TYR A 40 -15.30 -0.92 1.37
CA TYR A 40 -16.64 -0.93 1.96
C TYR A 40 -17.55 -2.04 1.41
N LEU A 41 -17.15 -2.71 0.32
CA LEU A 41 -17.87 -3.83 -0.27
C LEU A 41 -17.29 -5.16 0.18
N HIS A 42 -15.96 -5.33 0.05
CA HIS A 42 -15.29 -6.59 0.32
C HIS A 42 -14.73 -6.70 1.74
N GLU A 43 -14.60 -5.59 2.47
CA GLU A 43 -14.16 -5.52 3.88
C GLU A 43 -12.81 -6.19 4.16
N MET A 44 -12.00 -6.39 3.12
CA MET A 44 -10.71 -7.06 3.24
C MET A 44 -9.71 -6.13 3.91
N PRO A 45 -9.01 -6.59 4.95
CA PRO A 45 -7.88 -5.86 5.52
C PRO A 45 -6.83 -5.55 4.45
N GLY A 46 -6.19 -4.37 4.52
CA GLY A 46 -5.29 -3.89 3.47
C GLY A 46 -4.24 -4.92 3.02
N GLY A 47 -3.47 -5.49 3.95
CA GLY A 47 -2.48 -6.52 3.61
C GLY A 47 -3.07 -7.83 3.07
N GLN A 48 -4.33 -8.15 3.41
CA GLN A 48 -4.99 -9.35 2.92
C GLN A 48 -5.46 -9.21 1.47
N PHE A 49 -5.85 -7.99 1.05
CA PHE A 49 -6.27 -7.73 -0.33
C PHE A 49 -5.15 -8.06 -1.32
N THR A 50 -3.97 -7.47 -1.13
CA THR A 50 -2.81 -7.68 -2.02
C THR A 50 -2.41 -9.16 -2.00
N ASN A 51 -2.31 -9.78 -0.82
CA ASN A 51 -1.96 -11.19 -0.71
C ASN A 51 -2.94 -12.11 -1.45
N LEU A 52 -4.25 -11.87 -1.31
CA LEU A 52 -5.26 -12.71 -1.94
C LEU A 52 -5.34 -12.50 -3.46
N LYS A 53 -5.08 -11.26 -3.92
CA LYS A 53 -4.96 -10.95 -5.35
C LYS A 53 -3.79 -11.70 -5.99
N GLU A 54 -2.61 -11.67 -5.37
CA GLU A 54 -1.44 -12.45 -5.83
C GLU A 54 -1.72 -13.97 -5.83
N GLN A 55 -2.41 -14.47 -4.80
CA GLN A 55 -2.85 -15.88 -4.76
C GLN A 55 -3.82 -16.23 -5.90
N ALA A 56 -4.79 -15.36 -6.20
CA ALA A 56 -5.71 -15.55 -7.31
C ALA A 56 -4.96 -15.59 -8.66
N GLN A 57 -3.98 -14.72 -8.86
CA GLN A 57 -3.13 -14.74 -10.05
C GLN A 57 -2.33 -16.06 -10.16
N ALA A 58 -1.69 -16.50 -9.07
CA ALA A 58 -0.92 -17.74 -9.04
C ALA A 58 -1.78 -18.99 -9.33
N LEU A 59 -3.07 -18.96 -9.00
CA LEU A 59 -4.03 -20.04 -9.27
C LEU A 59 -4.72 -19.92 -10.64
N GLY A 60 -4.35 -18.94 -11.47
CA GLY A 60 -5.00 -18.69 -12.78
C GLY A 60 -6.40 -18.10 -12.68
N LEU A 61 -6.77 -17.54 -11.53
CA LEU A 61 -8.05 -16.89 -11.25
C LEU A 61 -7.99 -15.35 -11.37
N GLY A 62 -6.84 -14.79 -11.77
CA GLY A 62 -6.61 -13.34 -11.82
C GLY A 62 -7.62 -12.58 -12.69
N GLU A 63 -8.00 -13.12 -13.85
CA GLU A 63 -9.01 -12.51 -14.76
C GLU A 63 -10.42 -12.44 -14.17
N ARG A 64 -10.66 -13.15 -13.07
CA ARG A 64 -11.95 -13.15 -12.34
C ARG A 64 -11.89 -12.34 -11.05
N TRP A 65 -10.76 -11.71 -10.76
CA TRP A 65 -10.66 -10.79 -9.66
C TRP A 65 -11.53 -9.55 -9.96
N PRO A 66 -12.47 -9.20 -9.08
CA PRO A 66 -13.39 -8.09 -9.30
C PRO A 66 -12.68 -6.73 -9.36
#